data_AF-A0A519KA32-F1
#
_entry.id   AF-A0A519KA32-F1
#
_cell.length_a   1.000
_cell.length_b   1.000
_cell.length_c   1.000
_cell.angle_alpha   90.00
_cell.angle_beta   90.00
_cell.angle_gamma   90.00
#
_symmetry.space_group_name_H-M   'P 1'
#
loop_
_entity.id
_entity.type
_entity.pdbx_description
1 polymer ?
#
loop_
_entity_poly.entity_id
_entity_poly.type
_entity_poly.pdbx_seq_one_letter_code
_entity_poly.pdbx_strand_id
1 'polypeptide(L)' 'MNKHKGKNFNNYLNELRVNYIVEKMMQNPEYLQYKTSYLAEEAGFASRTTFTTIFKNVTGKSPSQFVDEIKNK' A
#
# COMPACT_ATOMS: atom_id res chain seq x y z
N MET A 1 -13.24 29.05 -5.28
CA MET A 1 -13.61 27.65 -5.58
C MET A 1 -12.35 26.89 -6.03
N ASN A 2 -11.62 26.22 -5.11
CA ASN A 2 -10.39 25.47 -5.47
C ASN A 2 -10.23 24.21 -4.61
N LYS A 3 -11.27 23.37 -4.48
CA LYS A 3 -11.26 22.22 -3.55
C LYS A 3 -11.27 20.82 -4.18
N HIS A 4 -11.28 20.71 -5.51
CA HIS A 4 -11.55 19.42 -6.19
C HIS A 4 -10.46 18.90 -7.11
N LYS A 5 -9.33 19.62 -7.31
CA LYS A 5 -8.23 19.13 -8.18
C LYS A 5 -7.13 18.37 -7.44
N GLY A 6 -6.91 18.63 -6.15
CA GLY A 6 -5.84 17.98 -5.37
C GLY A 6 -6.17 16.56 -4.89
N LYS A 7 -7.45 16.22 -4.69
CA LYS A 7 -7.85 14.89 -4.19
C LYS A 7 -7.59 13.78 -5.21
N ASN A 8 -7.87 14.00 -6.49
CA ASN A 8 -7.64 12.97 -7.51
C ASN A 8 -6.15 12.71 -7.75
N PHE A 9 -5.31 13.75 -7.78
CA PHE A 9 -3.87 13.55 -7.96
C PHE A 9 -3.25 12.82 -6.75
N ASN A 10 -3.60 13.22 -5.53
CA ASN A 10 -3.11 12.52 -4.34
C ASN A 10 -3.62 11.08 -4.28
N ASN A 11 -4.88 10.82 -4.64
CA ASN A 11 -5.40 9.45 -4.71
C ASN A 11 -4.65 8.61 -5.75
N TYR A 12 -4.43 9.16 -6.94
CA TYR A 12 -3.67 8.50 -8.00
C TYR A 12 -2.23 8.20 -7.57
N LEU A 13 -1.54 9.18 -6.97
CA LEU A 13 -0.18 8.99 -6.44
C LEU A 13 -0.15 7.91 -5.34
N ASN A 14 -1.14 7.90 -4.46
CA ASN A 14 -1.25 6.92 -3.40
C ASN A 14 -1.54 5.51 -3.94
N GLU A 15 -2.32 5.39 -5.00
CA GLU A 15 -2.57 4.14 -5.71
C GLU A 15 -1.28 3.60 -6.33
N LEU A 16 -0.51 4.46 -7.03
CA LEU A 16 0.80 4.10 -7.58
C LEU A 16 1.76 3.61 -6.49
N ARG A 17 1.81 4.29 -5.35
CA ARG A 17 2.65 3.90 -4.19
C ARG A 17 2.27 2.53 -3.61
N VAL A 18 0.97 2.25 -3.51
CA VAL A 18 0.50 0.94 -3.06
C VAL A 18 0.85 -0.14 -4.07
N ASN A 19 0.59 0.10 -5.36
CA ASN A 19 0.89 -0.86 -6.42
C ASN A 19 2.38 -1.21 -6.44
N TYR A 20 3.27 -0.23 -6.26
CA TYR A 20 4.71 -0.48 -6.12
C TYR A 20 5.03 -1.47 -5.00
N ILE A 21 4.42 -1.33 -3.81
CA ILE A 21 4.65 -2.25 -2.70
C ILE A 21 4.05 -3.62 -2.98
N VAL A 22 2.88 -3.69 -3.60
CA VAL A 22 2.25 -4.95 -4.02
C VAL A 22 3.15 -5.70 -4.99
N GLU A 23 3.68 -5.04 -6.01
CA GLU A 23 4.63 -5.64 -6.94
C GLU A 23 5.89 -6.13 -6.24
N LYS A 24 6.45 -5.34 -5.31
CA LYS A 24 7.60 -5.77 -4.49
C LYS A 24 7.28 -7.00 -3.64
N MET A 25 6.10 -7.07 -3.02
CA MET A 25 5.66 -8.24 -2.26
C MET A 25 5.53 -9.50 -3.12
N MET A 26 5.08 -9.36 -4.37
CA MET A 26 4.95 -10.48 -5.29
C MET A 26 6.29 -10.92 -5.88
N GLN A 27 7.18 -9.97 -6.20
CA GLN A 27 8.49 -10.25 -6.80
C GLN A 27 9.52 -10.72 -5.77
N ASN A 28 9.48 -10.15 -4.56
CA ASN A 28 10.48 -10.36 -3.52
C ASN A 28 9.78 -10.87 -2.24
N PRO A 29 9.88 -12.18 -1.93
CA PRO A 29 9.23 -12.75 -0.76
C PRO A 29 9.77 -12.19 0.57
N GLU A 30 10.93 -11.53 0.57
CA GLU A 30 11.44 -10.81 1.73
C GLU A 30 10.48 -9.68 2.18
N TYR A 31 9.73 -9.07 1.26
CA TYR A 31 8.78 -8.01 1.61
C TYR A 31 7.58 -8.54 2.41
N LEU A 32 7.33 -9.86 2.36
CA LEU A 32 6.28 -10.54 3.13
C LEU A 32 6.65 -10.75 4.60
N GLN A 33 7.92 -10.53 4.98
CA GLN A 33 8.39 -10.61 6.37
C GLN A 33 8.53 -9.23 7.03
N TYR A 34 8.47 -8.15 6.25
CA TYR A 34 8.57 -6.81 6.78
C TYR A 34 7.30 -6.37 7.51
N LYS A 35 7.51 -5.53 8.52
CA LYS A 35 6.41 -4.90 9.26
C LYS A 35 5.69 -3.92 8.35
N THR A 36 4.37 -3.79 8.54
CA THR A 36 3.55 -2.81 7.81
C THR A 36 4.05 -1.38 7.94
N SER A 37 4.72 -1.01 9.05
CA SER A 37 5.34 0.31 9.23
C SER A 37 6.45 0.55 8.21
N TYR A 38 7.35 -0.42 8.05
CA TYR A 38 8.44 -0.34 7.08
C TYR A 38 7.91 -0.23 5.65
N LEU A 39 6.91 -1.03 5.31
CA LEU A 39 6.25 -0.99 4.00
C LEU A 39 5.57 0.36 3.73
N ALA A 40 4.99 0.97 4.77
CA ALA A 40 4.39 2.30 4.66
C ALA A 40 5.46 3.38 4.43
N GLU A 41 6.57 3.32 5.18
CA GLU A 41 7.71 4.23 5.00
C GLU A 41 8.31 4.11 3.60
N GLU A 42 8.53 2.89 3.13
CA GLU A 42 9.05 2.59 1.79
C GLU A 42 8.13 3.10 0.66
N ALA A 43 6.81 2.99 0.83
CA ALA A 43 5.85 3.59 -0.10
C ALA A 43 5.71 5.12 0.05
N GLY A 44 6.41 5.76 0.99
CA GLY A 44 6.36 7.20 1.21
C GLY A 44 5.09 7.68 1.93
N PHE A 45 4.48 6.82 2.76
CA PHE A 45 3.37 7.18 3.64
C PHE A 45 3.86 7.64 5.00
N ALA A 46 3.32 8.76 5.47
CA ALA A 46 3.64 9.30 6.80
C ALA A 46 3.10 8.46 7.98
N SER A 47 2.16 7.55 7.74
CA SER A 47 1.56 6.72 8.78
C SER A 47 1.14 5.35 8.24
N ARG A 48 1.40 4.33 9.07
CA ARG A 48 0.91 2.96 8.87
C ARG A 48 -0.61 2.91 8.67
N THR A 49 -1.37 3.73 9.40
CA THR A 49 -2.84 3.72 9.32
C THR A 49 -3.33 4.22 7.97
N THR A 50 -2.73 5.31 7.47
CA THR A 50 -3.00 5.85 6.14
C THR A 50 -2.64 4.84 5.06
N PHE A 51 -1.45 4.23 5.14
CA PHE A 51 -1.03 3.17 4.23
C PHE A 51 -2.02 2.00 4.26
N THR A 52 -2.36 1.47 5.43
CA THR A 52 -3.26 0.31 5.57
C THR A 52 -4.64 0.59 4.95
N THR A 53 -5.15 1.81 5.13
CA THR A 53 -6.45 2.22 4.60
C THR A 53 -6.43 2.30 3.08
N ILE A 54 -5.42 2.97 2.52
CA ILE A 54 -5.28 3.12 1.06
C ILE A 54 -4.94 1.78 0.43
N PHE A 55 -4.04 1.00 1.03
CA PHE A 55 -3.69 -0.34 0.60
C PHE A 55 -4.94 -1.22 0.49
N LYS A 56 -5.80 -1.20 1.50
CA LYS A 56 -7.08 -1.92 1.47
C LYS A 56 -8.03 -1.38 0.41
N ASN A 57 -8.09 -0.07 0.21
CA ASN A 57 -8.93 0.52 -0.84
C ASN A 57 -8.47 0.13 -2.26
N VAL A 58 -7.16 0.01 -2.48
CA VAL A 58 -6.58 -0.31 -3.79
C VAL A 58 -6.60 -1.82 -4.05
N THR A 59 -6.21 -2.64 -3.08
CA THR A 59 -6.09 -4.11 -3.24
C THR A 59 -7.33 -4.88 -2.79
N GLY A 60 -8.27 -4.23 -2.12
CA GLY A 60 -9.43 -4.85 -1.47
C GLY A 60 -9.12 -5.53 -0.13
N LYS A 61 -7.83 -5.71 0.23
CA LYS A 61 -7.39 -6.50 1.39
C LYS A 61 -6.40 -5.72 2.25
N SER A 62 -6.33 -6.02 3.54
CA SER A 62 -5.28 -5.40 4.38
C SER A 62 -3.89 -5.95 4.01
N PRO A 63 -2.80 -5.21 4.27
CA PRO A 63 -1.44 -5.68 4.00
C PRO A 63 -1.14 -7.05 4.62
N SER A 64 -1.60 -7.29 5.86
CA SER A 64 -1.43 -8.58 6.53
C SER A 64 -2.19 -9.71 5.83
N GLN A 65 -3.43 -9.47 5.40
CA GLN A 65 -4.20 -10.47 4.65
C GLN A 65 -3.57 -10.77 3.29
N PHE A 66 -3.03 -9.75 2.63
CA PHE A 66 -2.36 -9.90 1.35
C PHE A 66 -1.08 -10.74 1.47
N VAL A 67 -0.31 -10.51 2.54
CA VAL A 67 0.86 -11.34 2.87
C VAL A 67 0.45 -12.80 3.12
N ASP A 68 -0.62 -13.01 3.88
CA ASP A 68 -1.13 -14.36 4.17
C ASP A 68 -1.60 -15.06 2.88
N GLU A 69 -2.28 -14.33 1.99
CA GLU A 69 -2.72 -14.85 0.70
C GLU A 69 -1.56 -15.25 -0.22
N ILE A 70 -0.48 -14.47 -0.25
CA ILE A 70 0.72 -14.84 -1.03
C ILE A 70 1.43 -16.05 -0.41
N LYS A 71 1.48 -16.15 0.93
CA LYS A 71 2.14 -17.27 1.62
C LYS A 71 1.38 -18.59 1.54
N ASN A 72 0.04 -18.53 1.46
CA ASN A 72 -0.82 -19.70 1.34
C ASN A 72 -1.09 -20.13 -0.12
N LYS A 73 -0.48 -19.46 -1.10
CA LYS A 73 -0.60 -19.78 -2.52
C LYS A 73 0.64 -20.51 -3.01
#